data_AF-A0A958N1X3-F1
#
_entry.id   AF-A0A958N1X3-F1
#
_cell.length_a   1.000
_cell.length_b   1.000
_cell.length_c   1.000
_cell.angle_alpha   90.00
_cell.angle_beta   90.00
_cell.angle_gamma   90.00
#
_symmetry.space_group_name_H-M   'P 1'
#
loop_
_entity.id
_entity.type
_entity.pdbx_description
1 polymer ?
#
loop_
_entity_poly.entity_id
_entity_poly.type
_entity_poly.pdbx_seq_one_letter_code
_entity_poly.pdbx_strand_id
1 'polypeptide(L)'
;MKLTHNPDVDYVSIDFKNEVEAKSVFENGIIIRYDKKGHVIGIDITDSSQFFSGNDLMTLQEACEFLGISESTMRRRIRDGKIKFTKPNGKDYCFKKADILGLAG
;
A
#
# COMPACT_ATOMS: atom_id res chain seq x y z
N MET A 1 18.64 11.44 2.00
CA MET A 1 17.18 11.22 1.88
C MET A 1 16.47 12.18 2.81
N LYS A 2 15.46 12.89 2.32
CA LYS A 2 14.62 13.81 3.09
C LYS A 2 13.15 13.44 2.89
N LEU A 3 12.39 13.36 3.98
CA LEU A 3 10.95 13.12 3.96
C LEU A 3 10.25 14.41 4.39
N THR A 4 9.25 14.83 3.62
CA THR A 4 8.39 15.98 3.92
C THR A 4 6.94 15.51 3.89
N HIS A 5 6.20 15.70 4.98
CA HIS A 5 4.78 15.41 5.05
C HIS A 5 4.03 16.70 5.35
N ASN A 6 3.07 17.04 4.50
CA ASN A 6 2.16 18.16 4.69
C ASN A 6 0.71 17.64 4.75
N PRO A 7 0.16 17.44 5.95
CA PRO A 7 -1.18 16.88 6.12
C PRO A 7 -2.30 17.83 5.68
N ASP A 8 -2.05 19.14 5.66
CA ASP A 8 -3.08 20.14 5.30
C ASP A 8 -3.49 20.05 3.82
N VAL A 9 -2.61 19.52 2.98
CA VAL A 9 -2.82 19.32 1.54
C VAL A 9 -2.66 17.86 1.14
N ASP A 10 -2.74 16.95 2.12
CA ASP A 10 -2.64 15.50 1.95
C ASP A 10 -1.43 15.02 1.11
N TYR A 11 -0.24 15.55 1.42
CA TYR A 11 0.92 15.40 0.56
C TYR A 11 2.13 14.81 1.29
N VAL A 12 2.79 13.83 0.67
CA VAL A 12 4.10 13.33 1.11
C VAL A 12 5.12 13.42 -0.01
N SER A 13 6.30 13.94 0.30
CA SER A 13 7.44 13.99 -0.61
C SER A 13 8.65 13.30 -0.01
N ILE A 14 9.32 12.48 -0.82
CA ILE A 14 10.54 11.76 -0.51
C ILE A 14 11.60 12.20 -1.50
N ASP A 15 12.59 12.96 -1.04
CA ASP A 15 13.77 13.32 -1.84
C ASP A 15 14.90 12.34 -1.57
N PHE A 16 15.35 11.63 -2.60
CA PHE A 16 16.50 10.73 -2.50
C PHE A 16 17.81 11.48 -2.67
N LYS A 17 17.86 12.43 -3.61
CA LYS A 17 19.03 13.24 -3.95
C LYS A 17 18.64 14.71 -4.08
N ASN A 18 19.54 15.60 -3.68
CA ASN A 18 19.36 17.03 -3.84
C ASN A 18 19.87 17.46 -5.23
N GLU A 19 19.14 17.08 -6.27
CA GLU A 19 19.45 17.36 -7.67
C GLU A 19 18.29 18.08 -8.34
N VAL A 20 18.57 18.77 -9.47
CA VAL A 20 17.55 19.49 -10.22
C VAL A 20 16.68 18.51 -11.01
N GLU A 21 15.37 18.61 -10.82
CA GLU A 21 14.38 17.87 -11.61
C GLU A 21 14.47 18.25 -13.08
N ALA A 22 14.51 17.23 -13.94
CA ALA A 22 14.45 17.38 -15.39
C ALA A 22 13.12 16.90 -15.98
N LYS A 23 12.53 15.87 -15.37
CA LYS A 23 11.29 15.25 -15.83
C LYS A 23 10.55 14.66 -14.63
N SER A 24 9.23 14.68 -14.68
CA SER A 24 8.37 13.92 -13.79
C SER A 24 7.33 13.10 -14.55
N VAL A 25 6.86 12.02 -13.91
CA VAL A 25 5.79 11.16 -14.40
C VAL A 25 4.76 11.02 -13.29
N PHE A 26 3.49 11.27 -13.61
CA PHE A 26 2.39 11.08 -12.68
C PHE A 26 1.61 9.82 -13.04
N GLU A 27 1.47 8.91 -12.09
CA GLU A 27 0.70 7.69 -12.24
C GLU A 27 0.08 7.31 -10.89
N ASN A 28 -1.24 7.08 -10.87
CA ASN A 28 -1.99 6.62 -9.69
C ASN A 28 -1.73 7.44 -8.40
N GLY A 29 -1.70 8.77 -8.50
CA GLY A 29 -1.49 9.63 -7.32
C GLY A 29 -0.03 9.76 -6.87
N ILE A 30 0.91 9.19 -7.64
CA ILE A 30 2.34 9.22 -7.38
C ILE A 30 3.04 9.97 -8.50
N ILE A 31 3.84 10.98 -8.15
CA ILE A 31 4.77 11.69 -9.04
C ILE A 31 6.17 11.12 -8.82
N ILE A 32 6.77 10.54 -9.86
CA ILE A 32 8.19 10.14 -9.84
C ILE A 32 9.01 11.22 -10.53
N ARG A 33 9.96 11.81 -9.82
CA ARG A 33 10.86 12.87 -10.31
C ARG A 33 12.21 12.28 -10.73
N TYR A 34 12.68 12.69 -11.91
CA TYR A 34 13.92 12.21 -12.53
C TYR A 34 14.91 13.36 -12.81
N ASP A 35 16.21 13.06 -12.73
CA ASP A 35 17.29 13.92 -13.21
C ASP A 35 17.39 13.89 -14.76
N LYS A 36 18.30 14.70 -15.32
CA LYS A 36 18.57 14.74 -16.77
C LYS A 36 19.13 13.43 -17.34
N LYS A 37 19.66 12.56 -16.49
CA LYS A 37 20.23 11.25 -16.86
C LYS A 37 19.20 10.12 -16.75
N GLY A 38 17.99 10.41 -16.27
CA GLY A 38 16.91 9.44 -16.06
C GLY A 38 16.97 8.70 -14.73
N HIS A 39 17.78 9.13 -13.76
CA HIS A 39 17.75 8.56 -12.42
C HIS A 39 16.62 9.17 -11.60
N VAL A 40 15.99 8.34 -10.75
CA VAL A 40 15.01 8.82 -9.78
C VAL A 40 15.70 9.67 -8.71
N ILE A 41 15.18 10.87 -8.49
CA ILE A 41 15.69 11.82 -7.49
C ILE A 41 14.67 12.08 -6.38
N GLY A 42 13.38 11.84 -6.62
CA GLY A 42 12.34 11.95 -5.61
C GLY A 42 11.01 11.35 -6.02
N ILE A 43 10.12 11.23 -5.05
CA ILE A 43 8.74 10.73 -5.20
C ILE A 43 7.82 11.67 -4.42
N ASP A 44 6.71 12.07 -5.03
CA ASP A 44 5.65 12.80 -4.35
C ASP A 44 4.34 12.03 -4.42
N ILE A 45 3.58 12.01 -3.32
CA ILE A 45 2.30 11.32 -3.17
C ILE A 45 1.28 12.41 -2.87
N THR A 46 0.34 12.64 -3.79
CA THR A 46 -0.62 13.76 -3.74
C THR A 46 -1.91 13.43 -3.00
N ASP A 47 -2.22 12.15 -2.81
CA ASP A 47 -3.33 11.64 -2.01
C ASP A 47 -2.77 10.76 -0.89
N SER A 48 -1.88 11.34 -0.09
CA SER A 48 -1.12 10.61 0.90
C SER A 48 -2.03 9.84 1.87
N SER A 49 -3.19 10.39 2.19
CA SER A 49 -4.19 9.78 3.04
C SER A 49 -4.75 8.54 2.38
N GLN A 50 -5.01 8.46 1.07
CA GLN A 50 -5.41 7.18 0.46
C GLN A 50 -4.31 6.12 0.56
N PHE A 51 -3.05 6.52 0.48
CA PHE A 51 -1.91 5.63 0.65
C PHE A 51 -1.64 5.22 2.11
N PHE A 52 -1.94 6.09 3.09
CA PHE A 52 -1.65 5.88 4.52
C PHE A 52 -2.87 5.53 5.37
N SER A 53 -4.08 5.85 4.92
CA SER A 53 -5.36 5.47 5.53
C SER A 53 -5.70 4.04 5.14
N GLY A 54 -4.86 3.11 5.58
CA GLY A 54 -5.17 2.07 6.56
C GLY A 54 -6.55 1.37 6.60
N ASN A 55 -7.46 1.58 5.65
CA ASN A 55 -8.53 0.67 5.32
C ASN A 55 -8.05 -0.28 4.21
N ASP A 56 -6.85 -0.81 4.42
CA ASP A 56 -6.25 -1.96 3.76
C ASP A 56 -7.02 -3.24 4.12
N LEU A 57 -8.35 -3.15 4.19
CA LEU A 57 -9.25 -4.27 4.41
C LEU A 57 -9.45 -4.96 3.08
N MET A 58 -8.77 -6.07 2.91
CA MET A 58 -8.96 -6.97 1.80
C MET A 58 -10.19 -7.84 2.08
N THR A 59 -11.00 -8.06 1.06
CA THR A 59 -12.00 -9.13 1.05
C THR A 59 -11.31 -10.49 1.07
N LEU A 60 -12.09 -11.55 1.32
CA LEU A 60 -11.57 -12.93 1.23
C LEU A 60 -10.95 -13.23 -0.13
N GLN A 61 -11.59 -12.78 -1.21
CA GLN A 61 -11.12 -13.04 -2.56
C GLN A 61 -9.78 -12.35 -2.81
N GLU A 62 -9.69 -11.04 -2.53
CA GLU A 62 -8.45 -10.27 -2.71
C GLU A 62 -7.32 -10.84 -1.87
N ALA A 63 -7.59 -11.27 -0.62
CA ALA A 63 -6.58 -11.89 0.23
C ALA A 63 -6.10 -13.25 -0.32
N CYS A 64 -6.98 -14.03 -0.94
CA CYS A 64 -6.63 -15.30 -1.59
C CYS A 64 -5.76 -15.07 -2.83
N GLU A 65 -6.13 -14.10 -3.68
CA GLU A 65 -5.37 -13.71 -4.85
C GLU A 65 -3.98 -13.22 -4.46
N PHE A 66 -3.90 -12.38 -3.43
CA PHE A 66 -2.63 -11.85 -2.94
C PHE A 66 -1.69 -12.93 -2.36
N LEU A 67 -2.24 -13.90 -1.63
CA LEU A 67 -1.45 -15.02 -1.09
C LEU A 67 -1.19 -16.14 -2.11
N GLY A 68 -1.85 -16.12 -3.28
CA GLY A 68 -1.80 -17.20 -4.25
C GLY A 68 -2.38 -18.53 -3.74
N ILE A 69 -3.38 -18.49 -2.84
CA ILE A 69 -4.00 -19.68 -2.26
C ILE A 69 -5.48 -19.78 -2.58
N SER A 70 -6.04 -20.98 -2.51
CA SER A 70 -7.48 -21.18 -2.62
C SER A 70 -8.25 -20.63 -1.41
N GLU A 71 -9.51 -20.23 -1.62
CA GLU A 71 -10.43 -19.89 -0.53
C GLU A 71 -10.56 -21.00 0.51
N SER A 72 -10.55 -22.26 0.08
CA SER A 72 -10.61 -23.41 0.99
C SER A 72 -9.42 -23.45 1.94
N THR A 73 -8.22 -23.10 1.45
CA THR A 73 -7.00 -22.99 2.26
C THR A 73 -7.07 -21.79 3.18
N MET A 74 -7.57 -20.65 2.69
CA MET A 74 -7.75 -19.43 3.49
C MET A 74 -8.72 -19.68 4.66
N ARG A 75 -9.90 -20.27 4.39
CA ARG A 75 -10.89 -20.65 5.41
C ARG A 75 -10.37 -21.65 6.42
N ARG A 76 -9.50 -22.58 6.00
CA ARG A 76 -8.81 -23.49 6.93
C ARG A 76 -7.90 -22.71 7.87
N ARG A 77 -7.05 -21.83 7.35
CA ARG A 77 -6.13 -21.01 8.17
C ARG A 77 -6.88 -20.08 9.14
N ILE A 78 -8.03 -19.55 8.74
CA ILE A 78 -8.93 -18.78 9.62
C ILE A 78 -9.44 -19.66 10.77
N ARG A 79 -9.91 -20.87 10.47
CA ARG A 79 -10.41 -21.83 11.47
C ARG A 79 -9.31 -22.27 12.45
N ASP A 80 -8.09 -22.43 11.95
CA ASP A 80 -6.91 -22.76 12.74
C ASP A 80 -6.38 -21.56 13.57
N GLY A 81 -7.03 -20.39 13.49
CA GLY A 81 -6.64 -19.19 14.22
C GLY A 81 -5.36 -18.52 13.72
N LYS A 82 -4.87 -18.89 12.54
CA LYS A 82 -3.60 -18.39 11.97
C LYS A 82 -3.72 -17.02 11.30
N ILE A 83 -4.94 -16.57 11.03
CA ILE A 83 -5.22 -15.32 10.33
C ILE A 83 -6.24 -14.51 11.11
N LYS A 84 -5.88 -13.26 11.43
CA LYS A 84 -6.82 -12.30 12.02
C LYS A 84 -7.79 -11.79 10.95
N PHE A 85 -9.06 -11.69 11.32
CA PHE A 85 -10.10 -11.18 10.44
C PHE A 85 -11.07 -10.29 11.21
N THR A 86 -11.78 -9.46 10.48
CA THR A 86 -12.90 -8.65 10.98
C THR A 86 -14.12 -8.92 10.11
N LYS A 87 -15.31 -8.67 10.65
CA LYS A 87 -16.58 -8.77 9.91
C LYS A 87 -17.36 -7.47 10.05
N PRO A 88 -17.00 -6.40 9.31
CA PRO A 88 -17.64 -5.09 9.46
C PRO A 88 -19.16 -5.15 9.20
N ASN A 89 -19.60 -6.00 8.27
CA ASN A 89 -21.02 -6.22 7.96
C ASN A 89 -21.63 -7.43 8.70
N GLY A 90 -20.92 -8.01 9.67
CA GLY A 90 -21.31 -9.24 10.38
C GLY A 90 -21.28 -10.54 9.55
N LYS A 91 -21.08 -10.44 8.23
CA LYS A 91 -21.13 -11.56 7.29
C LYS A 91 -19.77 -11.83 6.64
N ASP A 92 -19.26 -10.84 5.93
CA ASP A 92 -18.07 -10.99 5.08
C ASP A 92 -16.77 -10.88 5.86
N TYR A 93 -15.78 -11.68 5.48
CA TYR A 93 -14.45 -11.61 6.05
C TYR A 93 -13.66 -10.46 5.42
N CYS A 94 -13.15 -9.58 6.26
CA CYS A 94 -12.23 -8.52 5.90
C CYS A 94 -10.91 -8.69 6.66
N PHE A 95 -9.80 -8.58 5.94
CA PHE A 95 -8.44 -8.82 6.45
C PHE A 95 -7.62 -7.56 6.32
N LYS A 96 -6.92 -7.16 7.36
CA LYS A 96 -5.93 -6.10 7.21
C LYS A 96 -4.77 -6.64 6.38
N LYS A 97 -4.40 -5.93 5.32
CA LYS A 97 -3.28 -6.28 4.44
C LYS A 97 -1.98 -6.52 5.22
N ALA A 98 -1.73 -5.73 6.27
CA ALA A 98 -0.59 -5.93 7.16
C ALA A 98 -0.58 -7.30 7.86
N ASP A 99 -1.74 -7.81 8.28
CA ASP A 99 -1.86 -9.13 8.91
C ASP A 99 -1.66 -10.26 7.87
N ILE A 100 -1.96 -10.00 6.60
CA ILE A 100 -1.78 -10.95 5.48
C ILE A 100 -0.34 -10.97 4.97
N LEU A 101 0.31 -9.80 4.87
CA LEU A 101 1.72 -9.65 4.45
C LEU A 101 2.67 -10.53 5.29
N GLY A 102 2.42 -10.65 6.59
CA GLY A 102 3.22 -11.51 7.47
C GLY A 102 3.11 -13.01 7.22
N LEU A 103 2.19 -13.45 6.35
CA LEU A 103 1.91 -14.86 6.03
C LEU A 103 2.38 -15.29 4.64
N ALA A 104 2.91 -14.37 3.84
CA ALA A 104 3.36 -14.60 2.46
C ALA A 104 4.78 -15.20 2.36
N GLY A 105 5.27 -15.85 3.41
CA GLY A 105 6.60 -16.48 3.50
C GLY A 105 6.54 -18.00 3.50
#